data_AF-A0A7S3KR91-F1
#
_entry.id   AF-A0A7S3KR91-F1
#
_cell.length_a   1.000
_cell.length_b   1.000
_cell.length_c   1.000
_cell.angle_alpha   90.00
_cell.angle_beta   90.00
_cell.angle_gamma   90.00
#
_symmetry.space_group_name_H-M   'P 1'
#
loop_
_entity.id
_entity.type
_entity.pdbx_description
1 polymer ?
#
loop_
_entity_poly.entity_id
_entity_poly.type
_entity_poly.pdbx_seq_one_letter_code
_entity_poly.pdbx_strand_id
1 'polypeptide(L)'
;MTFYKRPEHTQASIEISGNADAGNIKGSFVADSSGYEGIAHVSSAPMNPSKHTYKYKLPYKFVGELSLDSKVLLSCNTSTPCLGIHDNARGFFPYASRWIWGSSMFNTGEHEVALNFGFSHDNPHGSFDALIVDGKLYKLDPLLLTEVDDDHWEWTRGSTTKHKNTINLKFKRAHNHSIGTNFLVYNIDLSSNFGYFSGEIQIQNGKETKTIKFNDVFGFIEDFHARW
;
A
#
# COMPACT_ATOMS: atom_id res chain seq x y z
N MET A 1 -4.49 -12.94 13.03
CA MET A 1 -3.10 -12.50 12.84
C MET A 1 -2.67 -11.79 14.11
N THR A 2 -1.66 -12.28 14.81
CA THR A 2 -1.18 -11.68 16.07
C THR A 2 0.23 -11.16 15.83
N PHE A 3 0.44 -9.86 16.06
CA PHE A 3 1.74 -9.22 15.89
C PHE A 3 2.42 -9.10 17.26
N TYR A 4 3.56 -9.77 17.45
CA TYR A 4 4.40 -9.53 18.61
C TYR A 4 5.48 -8.51 18.26
N LYS A 5 5.24 -7.24 18.61
CA LYS A 5 6.24 -6.18 18.47
C LYS A 5 7.14 -6.15 19.70
N ARG A 6 8.43 -6.47 19.54
CA ARG A 6 9.43 -6.22 20.60
C ARG A 6 9.85 -4.75 20.56
N PRO A 7 10.06 -4.08 21.71
CA PRO A 7 10.20 -2.62 21.78
C PRO A 7 11.43 -2.04 21.05
N GLU A 8 12.40 -2.88 20.67
CA GLU A 8 13.71 -2.44 20.14
C GLU A 8 14.11 -3.10 18.81
N HIS A 9 13.21 -3.87 18.16
CA HIS A 9 13.54 -4.58 16.93
C HIS A 9 12.68 -4.15 15.74
N THR A 10 13.35 -3.97 14.61
CA THR A 10 12.84 -3.88 13.23
C THR A 10 12.20 -5.19 12.74
N GLN A 11 12.15 -6.21 13.59
CA GLN A 11 11.64 -7.54 13.25
C GLN A 11 10.38 -7.90 14.05
N ALA A 12 9.45 -8.58 13.39
CA ALA A 12 8.24 -9.11 13.99
C ALA A 12 7.97 -10.54 13.51
N SER A 13 7.55 -11.42 14.42
CA SER A 13 7.02 -12.73 14.06
C SER A 13 5.52 -12.63 13.81
N ILE A 14 5.07 -13.26 12.72
CA ILE A 14 3.71 -13.24 12.24
C ILE A 14 3.25 -14.69 12.11
N GLU A 15 2.21 -15.04 12.86
CA GLU A 15 1.53 -16.31 12.74
C GLU A 15 0.16 -16.09 12.08
N ILE A 16 -0.12 -16.91 11.07
CA ILE A 16 -1.35 -16.94 10.30
C ILE A 16 -1.98 -18.31 10.52
N SER A 17 -3.21 -18.32 11.01
CA SER A 17 -4.03 -19.51 11.13
C SER A 17 -5.48 -19.14 10.87
N GLY A 18 -6.17 -19.90 10.03
CA GLY A 18 -7.58 -19.68 9.74
C GLY A 18 -8.19 -20.85 8.98
N ASN A 19 -9.52 -20.85 8.89
CA ASN A 19 -10.26 -21.76 8.04
C ASN A 19 -10.92 -20.91 6.96
N ALA A 20 -10.60 -21.19 5.70
CA ALA A 20 -11.26 -20.62 4.54
C ALA A 20 -12.16 -21.69 3.92
N ASP A 21 -13.13 -21.29 3.09
CA ASP A 21 -13.98 -22.23 2.35
C ASP A 21 -13.16 -23.25 1.53
N ALA A 22 -11.95 -22.85 1.13
CA ALA A 22 -11.01 -23.67 0.36
C ALA A 22 -10.11 -24.59 1.22
N GLY A 23 -10.14 -24.51 2.55
CA GLY A 23 -9.29 -25.32 3.45
C GLY A 23 -8.68 -24.53 4.61
N ASN A 24 -7.81 -25.20 5.39
CA ASN A 24 -7.14 -24.56 6.52
C ASN A 24 -5.89 -23.80 6.07
N ILE A 25 -5.84 -22.50 6.36
CA ILE A 25 -4.68 -21.67 6.09
C ILE A 25 -3.77 -21.68 7.32
N LYS A 26 -2.48 -21.95 7.10
CA LYS A 26 -1.43 -21.84 8.12
C LYS A 26 -0.20 -21.17 7.52
N GLY A 27 0.44 -20.29 8.27
CA GLY A 27 1.71 -19.70 7.86
C GLY A 27 2.43 -19.03 9.00
N SER A 28 3.76 -18.97 8.87
CA SER A 28 4.63 -18.31 9.83
C SER A 28 5.66 -17.50 9.06
N PHE A 29 5.82 -16.24 9.42
CA PHE A 29 6.78 -15.32 8.81
C PHE A 29 7.54 -14.54 9.87
N VAL A 30 8.82 -14.32 9.59
CA VAL A 30 9.61 -13.26 10.21
C VAL A 30 9.61 -12.09 9.24
N ALA A 31 9.03 -10.97 9.67
CA ALA A 31 9.03 -9.71 8.96
C ALA A 31 10.19 -8.84 9.46
N ASP A 32 10.95 -8.23 8.55
CA ASP A 32 12.05 -7.31 8.85
C ASP A 32 11.92 -6.00 8.07
N SER A 33 11.83 -4.87 8.78
CA SER A 33 11.79 -3.52 8.22
C SER A 33 13.13 -2.77 8.32
N SER A 34 14.21 -3.44 8.69
CA SER A 34 15.52 -2.81 8.86
C SER A 34 15.97 -2.10 7.59
N GLY A 35 16.41 -0.84 7.74
CA GLY A 35 16.90 -0.04 6.62
C GLY A 35 15.80 0.63 5.78
N TYR A 36 14.52 0.44 6.08
CA TYR A 36 13.42 1.17 5.44
C TYR A 36 12.98 2.36 6.27
N GLU A 37 12.91 3.52 5.63
CA GLU A 37 12.10 4.64 6.08
C GLU A 37 10.61 4.31 5.93
N GLY A 38 9.78 4.90 6.79
CA GLY A 38 8.33 4.71 6.76
C GLY A 38 7.59 5.99 6.37
N ILE A 39 6.40 5.84 5.83
CA ILE A 39 5.51 6.97 5.53
C ILE A 39 4.63 7.20 6.74
N ALA A 40 4.77 8.35 7.39
CA ALA A 40 3.87 8.81 8.44
C ALA A 40 3.01 9.96 7.93
N HIS A 41 1.69 9.82 8.02
CA HIS A 41 0.73 10.83 7.62
C HIS A 41 -0.24 11.11 8.76
N VAL A 42 -0.37 12.39 9.13
CA VAL A 42 -1.30 12.85 10.16
C VAL A 42 -2.27 13.81 9.50
N SER A 43 -3.56 13.50 9.59
CA SER A 43 -4.64 14.34 9.07
C SER A 43 -5.63 14.68 10.17
N SER A 44 -6.11 15.92 10.20
CA SER A 44 -7.24 16.32 11.03
C SER A 44 -8.56 16.02 10.33
N ALA A 45 -9.59 15.69 11.11
CA ALA A 45 -10.94 15.54 10.58
C ALA A 45 -11.48 16.87 10.02
N PRO A 46 -12.26 16.83 8.93
CA PRO A 46 -13.00 17.99 8.47
C PRO A 46 -13.83 18.57 9.63
N MET A 47 -13.78 19.89 9.81
CA MET A 47 -14.56 20.63 10.80
C MET A 47 -14.27 20.35 12.28
N ASN A 48 -13.31 19.47 12.63
CA ASN A 48 -12.87 19.31 14.00
C ASN A 48 -11.35 19.09 14.10
N PRO A 49 -10.55 20.16 14.28
CA PRO A 49 -9.10 20.08 14.30
C PRO A 49 -8.53 19.35 15.52
N SER A 50 -9.34 19.02 16.53
CA SER A 50 -8.91 18.21 17.68
C SER A 50 -9.01 16.70 17.45
N LYS A 51 -9.63 16.29 16.33
CA LYS A 51 -9.76 14.88 15.93
C LYS A 51 -8.78 14.59 14.81
N HIS A 52 -7.92 13.58 15.02
CA HIS A 52 -6.86 13.23 14.08
C HIS A 52 -6.89 11.77 13.68
N THR A 53 -6.39 11.49 12.49
CA THR A 53 -6.03 10.17 12.01
C THR A 53 -4.54 10.12 11.79
N TYR A 54 -3.92 9.08 12.32
CA TYR A 54 -2.53 8.72 12.10
C TYR A 54 -2.51 7.51 11.17
N LYS A 55 -1.82 7.63 10.05
CA LYS A 55 -1.56 6.53 9.11
C LYS A 55 -0.05 6.33 9.00
N TYR A 56 0.38 5.08 9.06
CA TYR A 56 1.77 4.69 8.97
C TYR A 56 1.93 3.48 8.07
N LYS A 57 2.76 3.63 7.03
CA LYS A 57 3.05 2.58 6.06
C LYS A 57 4.53 2.27 6.08
N LEU A 58 4.86 0.99 6.27
CA LEU A 58 6.25 0.55 6.42
C LEU A 58 6.50 -0.70 5.56
N PRO A 59 7.52 -0.68 4.69
CA PRO A 59 7.96 -1.86 3.95
C PRO A 59 8.59 -2.91 4.86
N TYR A 60 8.40 -4.17 4.50
CA TYR A 60 8.97 -5.33 5.17
C TYR A 60 9.45 -6.37 4.16
N LYS A 61 10.55 -7.04 4.52
CA LYS A 61 10.96 -8.33 3.96
C LYS A 61 10.39 -9.43 4.83
N PHE A 62 9.80 -10.44 4.21
CA PHE A 62 9.21 -11.58 4.89
C PHE A 62 9.97 -12.86 4.53
N VAL A 63 10.35 -13.61 5.56
CA VAL A 63 10.94 -14.95 5.46
C VAL A 63 10.02 -15.92 6.16
N GLY A 64 9.59 -16.98 5.48
CA GLY A 64 8.60 -17.90 6.00
C GLY A 64 7.76 -18.55 4.91
N GLU A 65 6.70 -19.24 5.34
CA GLU A 65 5.84 -20.00 4.44
C GLU A 65 4.36 -19.81 4.77
N LEU A 66 3.51 -19.91 3.75
CA LEU A 66 2.06 -19.95 3.83
C LEU A 66 1.57 -21.21 3.11
N SER A 67 0.70 -21.96 3.75
CA SER A 67 0.10 -23.19 3.23
C SER A 67 -1.42 -23.17 3.34
N LEU A 68 -2.07 -23.84 2.39
CA LEU A 68 -3.49 -24.22 2.42
C LEU A 68 -3.57 -25.74 2.54
N ASP A 69 -4.06 -26.22 3.68
CA ASP A 69 -3.97 -27.60 4.14
C ASP A 69 -2.53 -28.12 4.05
N SER A 70 -2.24 -29.03 3.13
CA SER A 70 -0.89 -29.58 2.91
C SER A 70 -0.14 -28.91 1.76
N LYS A 71 -0.75 -27.97 1.03
CA LYS A 71 -0.16 -27.31 -0.14
C LYS A 71 0.49 -26.00 0.26
N VAL A 72 1.80 -25.89 0.06
CA VAL A 72 2.52 -24.62 0.18
C VAL A 72 2.08 -23.68 -0.94
N LEU A 73 1.53 -22.52 -0.57
CA LEU A 73 1.11 -21.46 -1.48
C LEU A 73 2.21 -20.42 -1.69
N LEU A 74 2.99 -20.12 -0.65
CA LEU A 74 4.06 -19.13 -0.67
C LEU A 74 5.21 -19.62 0.20
N SER A 75 6.44 -19.51 -0.28
CA SER A 75 7.65 -19.83 0.47
C SER A 75 8.73 -18.81 0.14
N CYS A 76 9.26 -18.17 1.18
CA CYS A 76 10.19 -17.06 1.10
C CYS A 76 11.36 -17.32 2.04
N ASN A 77 12.58 -17.08 1.59
CA ASN A 77 13.79 -17.29 2.39
C ASN A 77 14.67 -16.02 2.37
N THR A 78 15.80 -16.05 3.06
CA THR A 78 16.69 -14.89 3.16
C THR A 78 17.31 -14.47 1.82
N SER A 79 17.49 -15.40 0.88
CA SER A 79 18.01 -15.10 -0.47
C SER A 79 16.92 -14.57 -1.41
N THR A 80 15.68 -15.01 -1.24
CA THR A 80 14.52 -14.55 -2.01
C THR A 80 13.36 -14.21 -1.05
N PRO A 81 13.46 -13.08 -0.33
CA PRO A 81 12.43 -12.69 0.62
C PRO A 81 11.17 -12.23 -0.13
N CYS A 82 10.02 -12.45 0.50
CA CYS A 82 8.78 -11.84 0.01
C CYS A 82 8.72 -10.40 0.47
N LEU A 83 8.06 -9.56 -0.32
CA LEU A 83 8.01 -8.13 -0.11
C LEU A 83 6.58 -7.70 0.17
N GLY A 84 6.39 -6.77 1.09
CA GLY A 84 5.07 -6.25 1.40
C GLY A 84 5.13 -4.99 2.25
N ILE A 85 4.02 -4.26 2.27
CA ILE A 85 3.87 -3.04 3.04
C ILE A 85 2.84 -3.29 4.13
N HIS A 86 3.23 -3.01 5.37
CA HIS A 86 2.30 -2.99 6.49
C HIS A 86 1.63 -1.62 6.54
N ASP A 87 0.31 -1.60 6.40
CA ASP A 87 -0.52 -0.41 6.59
C ASP A 87 -1.11 -0.42 8.00
N ASN A 88 -0.80 0.61 8.78
CA ASN A 88 -1.36 0.82 10.10
C ASN A 88 -2.06 2.17 10.15
N ALA A 89 -3.35 2.17 10.49
CA ALA A 89 -4.08 3.41 10.70
C ALA A 89 -4.79 3.39 12.05
N ARG A 90 -4.79 4.53 12.73
CA ARG A 90 -5.48 4.73 14.01
C ARG A 90 -5.96 6.15 14.12
N GLY A 91 -7.15 6.34 14.71
CA GLY A 91 -7.65 7.67 15.04
C GLY A 91 -9.13 7.81 14.74
N PHE A 92 -9.54 9.03 14.40
CA PHE A 92 -10.92 9.37 14.13
C PHE A 92 -11.21 9.32 12.62
N PHE A 93 -12.02 8.34 12.20
CA PHE A 93 -12.57 8.30 10.86
C PHE A 93 -13.93 9.04 10.84
N PRO A 94 -14.15 9.97 9.91
CA PRO A 94 -15.44 10.64 9.79
C PRO A 94 -16.57 9.66 9.47
N TYR A 95 -17.82 10.04 9.82
CA TYR A 95 -19.00 9.22 9.58
C TYR A 95 -19.08 8.74 8.14
N ALA A 96 -18.98 9.65 7.17
CA ALA A 96 -18.79 9.31 5.76
C ALA A 96 -17.28 9.32 5.47
N SER A 97 -16.75 8.23 4.96
CA SER A 97 -15.35 8.15 4.53
C SER A 97 -15.23 7.59 3.11
N ARG A 98 -14.34 8.17 2.29
CA ARG A 98 -14.02 7.70 0.95
C ARG A 98 -12.55 7.89 0.60
N TRP A 99 -11.93 6.85 0.06
CA TRP A 99 -10.59 6.94 -0.51
C TRP A 99 -10.34 5.95 -1.64
N ILE A 100 -9.37 6.30 -2.48
CA ILE A 100 -8.70 5.35 -3.36
C ILE A 100 -7.25 5.24 -2.92
N TRP A 101 -6.74 4.02 -2.78
CA TRP A 101 -5.38 3.75 -2.35
C TRP A 101 -4.75 2.63 -3.18
N GLY A 102 -3.61 2.92 -3.80
CA GLY A 102 -2.79 1.94 -4.50
C GLY A 102 -1.47 1.69 -3.78
N SER A 103 -1.05 0.42 -3.78
CA SER A 103 0.22 0.02 -3.19
C SER A 103 0.82 -1.24 -3.83
N SER A 104 2.14 -1.30 -3.81
CA SER A 104 2.93 -2.43 -4.28
C SER A 104 4.33 -2.37 -3.67
N MET A 105 4.98 -3.51 -3.50
CA MET A 105 6.41 -3.58 -3.18
C MET A 105 7.05 -4.68 -4.02
N PHE A 106 8.14 -4.35 -4.70
CA PHE A 106 8.78 -5.23 -5.66
C PHE A 106 10.28 -4.95 -5.78
N ASN A 107 10.98 -5.86 -6.45
CA ASN A 107 12.39 -5.74 -6.78
C ASN A 107 12.54 -5.73 -8.31
N THR A 108 13.26 -4.76 -8.86
CA THR A 108 13.50 -4.64 -10.32
C THR A 108 14.72 -5.42 -10.82
N GLY A 109 15.40 -6.14 -9.94
CA GLY A 109 16.75 -6.71 -10.12
C GLY A 109 17.85 -5.78 -9.62
N GLU A 110 17.64 -4.46 -9.71
CA GLU A 110 18.60 -3.43 -9.29
C GLU A 110 18.14 -2.63 -8.08
N HIS A 111 16.82 -2.42 -7.95
CA HIS A 111 16.23 -1.58 -6.91
C HIS A 111 15.06 -2.28 -6.22
N GLU A 112 14.97 -2.08 -4.90
CA GLU A 112 13.77 -2.40 -4.14
C GLU A 112 12.89 -1.16 -4.08
N VAL A 113 11.66 -1.30 -4.59
CA VAL A 113 10.71 -0.19 -4.75
C VAL A 113 9.42 -0.53 -4.03
N ALA A 114 8.98 0.39 -3.18
CA ALA A 114 7.67 0.40 -2.56
C ALA A 114 6.88 1.61 -3.07
N LEU A 115 5.69 1.34 -3.61
CA LEU A 115 4.76 2.32 -4.11
C LEU A 115 3.67 2.56 -3.07
N ASN A 116 3.37 3.83 -2.82
CA ASN A 116 2.23 4.23 -2.02
C ASN A 116 1.61 5.50 -2.58
N PHE A 117 0.39 5.39 -3.09
CA PHE A 117 -0.33 6.53 -3.63
C PHE A 117 -1.82 6.41 -3.43
N GLY A 118 -2.50 7.54 -3.42
CA GLY A 118 -3.94 7.58 -3.22
C GLY A 118 -4.41 8.94 -2.77
N PHE A 119 -5.72 9.09 -2.77
CA PHE A 119 -6.39 10.28 -2.32
C PHE A 119 -7.59 9.92 -1.46
N SER A 120 -7.87 10.78 -0.49
CA SER A 120 -9.02 10.65 0.39
C SER A 120 -9.91 11.87 0.21
N HIS A 121 -11.19 11.66 -0.04
CA HIS A 121 -12.16 12.76 -0.18
C HIS A 121 -12.39 13.47 1.16
N ASP A 122 -12.15 12.77 2.27
CA ASP A 122 -12.35 13.29 3.63
C ASP A 122 -11.13 14.06 4.15
N ASN A 123 -10.03 14.08 3.40
CA ASN A 123 -8.90 14.94 3.70
C ASN A 123 -8.35 15.59 2.42
N PRO A 124 -8.93 16.71 1.98
CA PRO A 124 -8.42 17.45 0.81
C PRO A 124 -7.08 18.15 1.09
N HIS A 125 -6.62 18.18 2.34
CA HIS A 125 -5.40 18.86 2.76
C HIS A 125 -4.27 17.86 3.00
N GLY A 126 -3.50 17.58 1.94
CA GLY A 126 -2.29 16.77 2.00
C GLY A 126 -2.45 15.38 1.38
N SER A 127 -1.46 14.98 0.60
CA SER A 127 -1.39 13.64 0.00
C SER A 127 -0.31 12.82 0.70
N PHE A 128 -0.58 11.52 0.83
CA PHE A 128 0.37 10.53 1.32
C PHE A 128 1.18 9.87 0.18
N ASP A 129 1.11 10.42 -1.04
CA ASP A 129 1.80 9.88 -2.20
C ASP A 129 3.31 9.94 -2.01
N ALA A 130 3.95 8.77 -2.04
CA ALA A 130 5.38 8.65 -1.86
C ALA A 130 5.90 7.32 -2.44
N LEU A 131 7.21 7.31 -2.65
CA LEU A 131 7.96 6.14 -3.05
C LEU A 131 8.97 5.82 -1.97
N ILE A 132 9.25 4.54 -1.74
CA ILE A 132 10.42 4.13 -0.97
C ILE A 132 11.30 3.35 -1.93
N VAL A 133 12.53 3.82 -2.15
CA VAL A 133 13.50 3.20 -3.06
C VAL A 133 14.78 2.94 -2.32
N ASP A 134 15.21 1.67 -2.31
CA ASP A 134 16.41 1.20 -1.62
C ASP A 134 16.45 1.66 -0.14
N GLY A 135 15.30 1.58 0.54
CA GLY A 135 15.17 2.00 1.93
C GLY A 135 14.80 3.47 2.15
N LYS A 136 14.92 4.33 1.14
CA LYS A 136 14.77 5.78 1.28
C LYS A 136 13.44 6.31 0.76
N LEU A 137 12.79 7.17 1.54
CA LEU A 137 11.54 7.83 1.23
C LEU A 137 11.73 9.01 0.27
N TYR A 138 10.90 9.06 -0.75
CA TYR A 138 10.80 10.12 -1.73
C TYR A 138 9.36 10.60 -1.83
N LYS A 139 9.11 11.82 -1.36
CA LYS A 139 7.77 12.43 -1.45
C LYS A 139 7.43 12.76 -2.90
N LEU A 140 6.19 12.46 -3.27
CA LEU A 140 5.58 12.88 -4.52
C LEU A 140 4.63 14.05 -4.27
N ASP A 141 4.48 14.88 -5.29
CA ASP A 141 3.32 15.75 -5.42
C ASP A 141 2.04 14.90 -5.56
N PRO A 142 0.85 15.44 -5.22
CA PRO A 142 -0.41 14.75 -5.41
C PRO A 142 -0.54 14.17 -6.81
N LEU A 143 -0.84 12.87 -6.90
CA LEU A 143 -1.04 12.21 -8.20
C LEU A 143 -2.46 12.39 -8.70
N LEU A 144 -2.60 12.43 -10.03
CA LEU A 144 -3.88 12.39 -10.72
C LEU A 144 -4.17 10.95 -11.11
N LEU A 145 -5.30 10.44 -10.64
CA LEU A 145 -5.85 9.18 -11.08
C LEU A 145 -6.78 9.42 -12.26
N THR A 146 -6.56 8.68 -13.35
CA THR A 146 -7.47 8.60 -14.49
C THR A 146 -7.94 7.16 -14.63
N GLU A 147 -9.25 6.93 -14.55
CA GLU A 147 -9.85 5.65 -14.89
C GLU A 147 -10.00 5.63 -16.41
N VAL A 148 -9.31 4.70 -17.08
CA VAL A 148 -9.34 4.58 -18.54
C VAL A 148 -10.53 3.73 -18.97
N ASP A 149 -10.73 2.61 -18.27
CA ASP A 149 -11.88 1.72 -18.36
C ASP A 149 -12.03 0.93 -17.05
N ASP A 150 -12.96 -0.03 -17.01
CA ASP A 150 -13.28 -0.81 -15.81
C ASP A 150 -12.08 -1.59 -15.24
N ASP A 151 -11.09 -1.94 -16.05
CA ASP A 151 -9.93 -2.76 -15.68
C ASP A 151 -8.59 -2.00 -15.71
N HIS A 152 -8.59 -0.74 -16.18
CA HIS A 152 -7.37 0.03 -16.38
C HIS A 152 -7.42 1.42 -15.72
N TRP A 153 -6.36 1.73 -14.98
CA TRP A 153 -6.16 3.00 -14.32
C TRP A 153 -4.78 3.56 -14.64
N GLU A 154 -4.67 4.88 -14.71
CA GLU A 154 -3.41 5.57 -14.88
C GLU A 154 -3.18 6.57 -13.76
N TRP A 155 -1.99 6.55 -13.16
CA TRP A 155 -1.53 7.59 -12.24
C TRP A 155 -0.44 8.41 -12.90
N THR A 156 -0.68 9.71 -12.97
CA THR A 156 0.30 10.67 -13.47
C THR A 156 0.54 11.75 -12.43
N ARG A 157 1.63 12.49 -12.62
CA ARG A 157 1.94 13.64 -11.78
C ARG A 157 0.82 14.68 -11.87
N GLY A 158 0.35 15.17 -10.72
CA GLY A 158 -0.58 16.29 -10.68
C GLY A 158 0.03 17.63 -11.04
N SER A 159 -0.81 18.67 -11.03
CA SER A 159 -0.47 20.01 -11.53
C SER A 159 0.55 20.77 -10.67
N THR A 160 0.79 20.33 -9.44
CA THR A 160 1.78 20.97 -8.57
C THR A 160 3.20 20.51 -8.92
N THR A 161 4.17 21.41 -8.73
CA THR A 161 5.59 21.14 -8.99
C THR A 161 6.50 21.27 -7.76
N LYS A 162 5.94 21.11 -6.55
CA LYS A 162 6.67 21.33 -5.29
C LYS A 162 7.77 20.29 -5.10
N HIS A 163 7.51 19.03 -5.42
CA HIS A 163 8.49 17.95 -5.34
C HIS A 163 9.00 17.60 -6.73
N LYS A 164 10.29 17.33 -6.89
CA LYS A 164 10.83 17.07 -8.24
C LYS A 164 10.67 15.63 -8.70
N ASN A 165 10.40 14.71 -7.78
CA ASN A 165 10.17 13.30 -8.09
C ASN A 165 8.88 13.15 -8.90
N THR A 166 8.90 12.29 -9.90
CA THR A 166 7.74 12.04 -10.77
C THR A 166 7.47 10.56 -10.91
N ILE A 167 6.25 10.27 -11.35
CA ILE A 167 5.79 8.92 -11.57
C ILE A 167 4.75 8.94 -12.70
N ASN A 168 4.85 7.94 -13.57
CA ASN A 168 3.84 7.60 -14.56
C ASN A 168 3.57 6.11 -14.45
N LEU A 169 2.36 5.76 -14.03
CA LEU A 169 1.94 4.38 -13.83
C LEU A 169 0.70 4.07 -14.61
N LYS A 170 0.66 2.83 -15.09
CA LYS A 170 -0.55 2.16 -15.53
C LYS A 170 -0.79 0.99 -14.60
N PHE A 171 -2.05 0.74 -14.29
CA PHE A 171 -2.49 -0.46 -13.60
C PHE A 171 -3.45 -1.23 -14.50
N LYS A 172 -3.26 -2.54 -14.55
CA LYS A 172 -4.17 -3.48 -15.18
C LYS A 172 -4.68 -4.47 -14.14
N ARG A 173 -5.99 -4.46 -13.91
CA ARG A 173 -6.64 -5.39 -12.98
C ARG A 173 -6.57 -6.81 -13.51
N ALA A 174 -6.33 -7.75 -12.61
CA ALA A 174 -6.37 -9.18 -12.85
C ALA A 174 -7.46 -9.87 -12.03
N HIS A 175 -7.75 -9.34 -10.85
CA HIS A 175 -8.79 -9.86 -9.95
C HIS A 175 -9.45 -8.72 -9.18
N ASN A 176 -10.74 -8.86 -8.91
CA ASN A 176 -11.48 -7.96 -8.04
C ASN A 176 -12.09 -8.77 -6.89
N HIS A 177 -11.93 -8.27 -5.68
CA HIS A 177 -12.66 -8.74 -4.51
C HIS A 177 -13.44 -7.56 -3.94
N SER A 178 -14.77 -7.69 -3.91
CA SER A 178 -15.65 -6.64 -3.40
C SER A 178 -16.46 -7.12 -2.20
N ILE A 179 -16.56 -6.29 -1.17
CA ILE A 179 -17.37 -6.52 0.04
C ILE A 179 -18.31 -5.34 0.20
N GLY A 180 -19.61 -5.63 0.27
CA GLY A 180 -20.67 -4.63 0.46
C GLY A 180 -21.58 -5.00 1.61
N THR A 181 -21.89 -4.05 2.48
CA THR A 181 -22.90 -4.17 3.54
C THR A 181 -23.67 -2.87 3.64
N ASN A 182 -25.00 -2.92 3.75
CA ASN A 182 -25.84 -1.74 3.88
C ASN A 182 -27.02 -2.02 4.83
N PHE A 183 -26.95 -1.43 6.02
CA PHE A 183 -28.00 -1.40 7.03
C PHE A 183 -28.62 0.01 7.14
N LEU A 184 -28.77 0.69 5.99
CA LEU A 184 -29.36 2.03 5.82
C LEU A 184 -28.50 3.18 6.37
N VAL A 185 -28.29 3.22 7.69
CA VAL A 185 -27.45 4.22 8.37
C VAL A 185 -25.98 3.78 8.42
N TYR A 186 -25.75 2.48 8.36
CA TYR A 186 -24.42 1.89 8.27
C TYR A 186 -24.22 1.30 6.88
N ASN A 187 -23.10 1.59 6.26
CA ASN A 187 -22.73 1.03 4.97
C ASN A 187 -21.22 0.92 4.84
N ILE A 188 -20.74 -0.20 4.30
CA ILE A 188 -19.37 -0.37 3.84
C ILE A 188 -19.47 -0.89 2.41
N ASP A 189 -18.66 -0.33 1.53
CA ASP A 189 -18.46 -0.78 0.16
C ASP A 189 -16.95 -0.70 -0.12
N LEU A 190 -16.32 -1.85 -0.27
CA LEU A 190 -14.89 -2.02 -0.46
C LEU A 190 -14.68 -2.80 -1.74
N SER A 191 -13.93 -2.24 -2.68
CA SER A 191 -13.50 -2.88 -3.92
C SER A 191 -11.98 -2.97 -3.94
N SER A 192 -11.44 -4.16 -3.67
CA SER A 192 -10.02 -4.47 -3.74
C SER A 192 -9.66 -5.02 -5.11
N ASN A 193 -9.04 -4.19 -5.93
CA ASN A 193 -8.61 -4.52 -7.29
C ASN A 193 -7.14 -4.98 -7.25
N PHE A 194 -6.89 -6.27 -7.44
CA PHE A 194 -5.55 -6.84 -7.52
C PHE A 194 -5.11 -6.95 -8.98
N GLY A 195 -3.85 -6.64 -9.26
CA GLY A 195 -3.38 -6.57 -10.63
C GLY A 195 -1.93 -6.16 -10.73
N TYR A 196 -1.58 -5.54 -11.86
CA TYR A 196 -0.20 -5.30 -12.24
C TYR A 196 0.04 -3.84 -12.58
N PHE A 197 1.08 -3.27 -11.99
CA PHE A 197 1.58 -1.94 -12.32
C PHE A 197 2.69 -2.03 -13.36
N SER A 198 2.67 -1.09 -14.30
CA SER A 198 3.76 -0.87 -15.26
C SER A 198 4.01 0.62 -15.39
N GLY A 199 5.27 1.03 -15.46
CA GLY A 199 5.58 2.45 -15.55
C GLY A 199 7.02 2.81 -15.28
N GLU A 200 7.20 4.10 -14.95
CA GLU A 200 8.48 4.66 -14.58
C GLU A 200 8.35 5.63 -13.42
N ILE A 201 9.39 5.64 -12.58
CA ILE A 201 9.59 6.63 -11.53
C ILE A 201 10.87 7.39 -11.82
N GLN A 202 10.85 8.70 -11.56
CA GLN A 202 12.03 9.55 -11.65
C GLN A 202 12.29 10.15 -10.28
N ILE A 203 13.49 9.91 -9.76
CA ILE A 203 13.95 10.36 -8.46
C ILE A 203 15.04 11.40 -8.68
N GLN A 204 14.87 12.58 -8.07
CA GLN A 204 15.88 13.62 -8.16
C GLN A 204 16.73 13.68 -6.89
N ASN A 205 18.05 13.56 -7.06
CA ASN A 205 19.03 13.73 -6.00
C ASN A 205 19.99 14.87 -6.38
N GLY A 206 19.70 16.08 -5.90
CA GLY A 206 20.44 17.28 -6.31
C GLY A 206 20.24 17.58 -7.80
N LYS A 207 21.33 17.49 -8.59
CA LYS A 207 21.31 17.69 -10.05
C LYS A 207 21.09 16.40 -10.85
N GLU A 208 21.22 15.24 -10.21
CA GLU A 208 21.08 13.95 -10.87
C GLU A 208 19.62 13.50 -10.82
N THR A 209 19.17 12.89 -11.91
CA THR A 209 17.86 12.25 -12.03
C THR A 209 18.08 10.78 -12.32
N LYS A 210 17.55 9.92 -11.44
CA LYS A 210 17.56 8.47 -11.61
C LYS A 210 16.18 8.02 -12.07
N THR A 211 16.11 7.33 -13.19
CA THR A 211 14.86 6.76 -13.72
C THR A 211 14.86 5.26 -13.46
N ILE A 212 13.79 4.74 -12.85
CA ILE A 212 13.58 3.31 -12.63
C ILE A 212 12.33 2.92 -13.39
N LYS A 213 12.46 1.93 -14.27
CA LYS A 213 11.36 1.38 -15.07
C LYS A 213 11.02 0.00 -14.57
N PHE A 214 9.74 -0.34 -14.64
CA PHE A 214 9.24 -1.65 -14.26
C PHE A 214 7.99 -1.98 -15.07
N ASN A 215 7.75 -3.27 -15.24
CA ASN A 215 6.63 -3.78 -16.01
C ASN A 215 6.04 -5.00 -15.30
N ASP A 216 4.72 -5.05 -15.25
CA ASP A 216 3.93 -6.15 -14.70
C ASP A 216 4.28 -6.51 -13.25
N VAL A 217 4.47 -5.51 -12.39
CA VAL A 217 4.72 -5.74 -10.96
C VAL A 217 3.41 -5.83 -10.19
N PHE A 218 3.25 -6.88 -9.40
CA PHE A 218 1.99 -7.15 -8.72
C PHE A 218 1.71 -6.11 -7.62
N GLY A 219 0.44 -5.73 -7.48
CA GLY A 219 -0.03 -4.84 -6.43
C GLY A 219 -1.54 -4.75 -6.43
N PHE A 220 -2.08 -3.72 -5.80
CA PHE A 220 -3.52 -3.51 -5.75
C PHE A 220 -3.90 -2.04 -5.69
N ILE A 221 -5.17 -1.80 -5.99
CA ILE A 221 -5.91 -0.55 -5.75
C ILE A 221 -7.16 -0.87 -4.97
N GLU A 222 -7.29 -0.23 -3.83
CA GLU A 222 -8.48 -0.22 -2.99
C GLU A 222 -9.32 1.00 -3.33
N ASP A 223 -10.59 0.80 -3.68
CA ASP A 223 -11.63 1.83 -3.65
C ASP A 223 -12.56 1.54 -2.47
N PHE A 224 -12.68 2.49 -1.56
CA PHE A 224 -13.38 2.29 -0.29
C PHE A 224 -14.36 3.43 -0.03
N HIS A 225 -15.59 3.04 0.32
CA HIS A 225 -16.66 3.90 0.80
C HIS A 225 -17.23 3.34 2.11
N ALA A 226 -17.37 4.20 3.13
CA ALA A 226 -18.07 3.82 4.35
C ALA A 226 -18.95 4.94 4.92
N ARG A 227 -20.01 4.49 5.59
CA ARG A 227 -20.87 5.22 6.53
C ARG A 227 -20.97 4.38 7.81
N TRP A 228 -20.47 4.90 8.94
CA TRP A 228 -20.31 4.13 10.18
C TRP A 228 -21.43 4.33 11.21
#